data_AF-A0A3D2F6W4-F1
#
_entry.id   AF-A0A3D2F6W4-F1
#
_cell.length_a   1.000
_cell.length_b   1.000
_cell.length_c   1.000
_cell.angle_alpha   90.00
_cell.angle_beta   90.00
_cell.angle_gamma   90.00
#
_symmetry.space_group_name_H-M   'P 1'
#
loop_
_entity.id
_entity.type
_entity.pdbx_description
1 polymer ?
#
loop_
_entity_poly.entity_id
_entity_poly.type
_entity_poly.pdbx_seq_one_letter_code
_entity_poly.pdbx_strand_id
1 'polypeptide(L)'
;MAANDFSEEQMFQVALKVNAYWFPDTYLTIAKYFKEKENLSWSQVDPKLALGESFSSSFGYTNILKQVEPAEFKSGGSCGV
;
A
#
# COMPACT_ATOMS: atom_id res chain seq x y z
N MET A 1 -9.16 18.71 2.14
CA MET A 1 -10.37 17.94 1.77
C MET A 1 -11.07 17.44 3.03
N ALA A 2 -11.57 18.37 3.85
CA ALA A 2 -12.52 18.06 4.91
C ALA A 2 -13.68 19.04 4.71
N ALA A 3 -14.61 18.64 3.85
CA ALA A 3 -15.83 19.38 3.54
C ALA A 3 -17.00 18.39 3.60
N ASN A 4 -17.54 18.25 4.81
CA ASN A 4 -18.93 18.01 5.18
C ASN A 4 -19.73 16.75 4.78
N ASP A 5 -19.19 15.68 4.16
CA ASP A 5 -19.99 14.43 4.02
C ASP A 5 -19.20 13.11 3.98
N PHE A 6 -17.87 13.13 4.08
CA PHE A 6 -17.06 11.89 4.04
C PHE A 6 -16.81 11.33 5.43
N SER A 7 -17.22 10.07 5.64
CA SER A 7 -16.84 9.31 6.83
C SER A 7 -15.32 9.05 6.82
N GLU A 8 -14.72 8.93 8.01
CA GLU A 8 -13.28 8.66 8.15
C GLU A 8 -12.82 7.46 7.32
N GLU A 9 -13.60 6.37 7.33
CA GLU A 9 -13.34 5.18 6.52
C GLU A 9 -13.28 5.50 5.02
N GLN A 10 -14.16 6.36 4.51
CA GLN A 10 -14.15 6.75 3.10
C GLN A 10 -12.90 7.59 2.77
N MET A 11 -12.44 8.44 3.69
CA MET A 11 -11.19 9.18 3.50
C MET A 11 -10.00 8.25 3.38
N PHE A 12 -9.91 7.21 4.22
CA PHE A 12 -8.84 6.21 4.12
C PHE A 12 -8.94 5.36 2.85
N GLN A 13 -10.14 4.98 2.41
CA GLN A 13 -10.33 4.30 1.13
C GLN A 13 -9.85 5.14 -0.06
N VAL A 14 -10.14 6.44 -0.06
CA VAL A 14 -9.67 7.37 -1.09
C VAL A 14 -8.15 7.52 -1.02
N ALA A 15 -7.58 7.72 0.17
CA ALA A 15 -6.14 7.83 0.36
C ALA A 15 -5.40 6.57 -0.10
N LEU A 16 -5.94 5.38 0.18
CA LEU A 16 -5.38 4.11 -0.25
C LEU A 16 -5.32 4.02 -1.77
N LYS A 17 -6.41 4.39 -2.46
CA LYS A 17 -6.45 4.40 -3.92
C LYS A 17 -5.46 5.39 -4.52
N VAL A 18 -5.36 6.59 -3.96
CA VAL A 18 -4.43 7.63 -4.45
C VAL A 18 -2.98 7.19 -4.24
N ASN A 19 -2.63 6.68 -3.07
CA ASN A 19 -1.27 6.19 -2.81
C ASN A 19 -0.91 4.96 -3.65
N ALA A 20 -1.84 4.02 -3.84
CA ALA A 20 -1.62 2.87 -4.71
C ALA A 20 -1.43 3.29 -6.18
N TYR A 21 -2.04 4.39 -6.59
CA TYR A 21 -1.83 4.97 -7.92
C TYR A 21 -0.47 5.68 -8.04
N TRP A 22 -0.05 6.44 -7.03
CA TRP A 22 1.24 7.16 -7.04
C TRP A 22 2.45 6.26 -6.80
N PHE A 23 2.29 5.16 -6.07
CA PHE A 23 3.36 4.24 -5.68
C PHE A 23 2.98 2.78 -6.01
N PRO A 24 2.76 2.45 -7.29
CA PRO A 24 2.22 1.15 -7.69
C PRO A 24 3.08 -0.02 -7.23
N ASP A 25 4.41 0.04 -7.38
CA ASP A 25 5.35 -0.98 -6.91
C ASP A 25 5.19 -1.31 -5.42
N THR A 26 5.12 -0.27 -4.59
CA THR A 26 4.98 -0.38 -3.14
C THR A 26 3.68 -1.08 -2.79
N TYR A 27 2.56 -0.61 -3.33
CA TYR A 27 1.23 -1.13 -2.96
C TYR A 27 0.93 -2.49 -3.59
N LEU A 28 1.51 -2.82 -4.74
CA LEU A 28 1.47 -4.20 -5.27
C LEU A 28 2.26 -5.17 -4.39
N THR A 29 3.42 -4.75 -3.88
CA THR A 29 4.22 -5.56 -2.96
C THR A 29 3.51 -5.75 -1.62
N ILE A 30 2.92 -4.69 -1.08
CA ILE A 30 2.09 -4.76 0.14
C ILE A 30 0.88 -5.69 -0.10
N ALA A 31 0.20 -5.59 -1.24
CA ALA A 31 -0.91 -6.47 -1.58
C ALA A 31 -0.48 -7.95 -1.68
N LYS A 32 0.72 -8.22 -2.23
CA LYS A 32 1.32 -9.56 -2.27
C LYS A 32 1.57 -10.08 -0.85
N TYR A 33 2.11 -9.24 0.05
CA TYR A 33 2.27 -9.60 1.46
C TYR A 33 0.95 -10.03 2.09
N PHE A 34 -0.10 -9.22 1.99
CA PHE A 34 -1.41 -9.55 2.58
C PHE A 34 -1.99 -10.85 2.03
N LYS A 35 -1.81 -11.08 0.71
CA LYS A 35 -2.26 -12.32 0.07
C LYS A 35 -1.49 -13.53 0.56
N GLU A 36 -0.16 -13.46 0.63
CA GLU A 36 0.69 -14.62 0.94
C GLU A 36 0.79 -14.92 2.44
N LYS A 37 0.77 -13.89 3.29
CA LYS A 37 0.97 -14.02 4.75
C LYS A 37 -0.33 -14.05 5.53
N GLU A 38 -1.36 -13.35 5.06
CA GLU A 38 -2.62 -13.20 5.78
C GLU A 38 -3.83 -13.80 5.04
N ASN A 39 -3.62 -14.31 3.82
CA ASN A 39 -4.68 -14.85 2.97
C ASN A 39 -5.83 -13.84 2.73
N LEU A 40 -5.50 -12.55 2.70
CA LEU A 40 -6.43 -11.45 2.42
C LEU A 40 -6.24 -10.95 0.98
N SER A 41 -7.32 -10.89 0.21
CA SER A 41 -7.30 -10.19 -1.08
C SER A 41 -7.27 -8.68 -0.87
N TRP A 42 -6.79 -7.92 -1.87
CA TRP A 42 -6.60 -6.47 -1.73
C TRP A 42 -7.88 -5.72 -1.33
N SER A 43 -9.05 -6.15 -1.82
CA SER A 43 -10.35 -5.56 -1.46
C SER A 43 -10.81 -5.85 -0.02
N GLN A 44 -10.17 -6.80 0.67
CA GLN A 44 -10.44 -7.15 2.07
C GLN A 44 -9.47 -6.48 3.05
N VAL A 45 -8.39 -5.88 2.54
CA VAL A 45 -7.39 -5.23 3.39
C VAL A 45 -7.99 -3.95 3.99
N ASP A 46 -7.82 -3.78 5.30
CA ASP A 46 -8.19 -2.55 5.99
C ASP A 46 -7.33 -1.39 5.46
N PRO A 47 -7.93 -0.30 4.95
CA PRO A 47 -7.17 0.81 4.40
C PRO A 47 -6.29 1.53 5.42
N LYS A 48 -6.73 1.65 6.68
CA LYS A 48 -5.93 2.28 7.74
C LYS A 48 -4.70 1.44 8.06
N LEU A 49 -4.84 0.12 8.05
CA LEU A 49 -3.72 -0.80 8.24
C LEU A 49 -2.70 -0.67 7.10
N ALA A 50 -3.15 -0.76 5.85
CA ALA A 50 -2.27 -0.64 4.69
C ALA A 50 -1.58 0.74 4.61
N LEU A 51 -2.28 1.81 4.97
CA LEU A 51 -1.74 3.18 5.04
C LEU A 51 -0.89 3.44 6.29
N GLY A 52 -0.93 2.53 7.26
CA GLY A 52 -0.24 2.67 8.54
C GLY A 52 1.27 2.52 8.44
N GLU A 53 1.95 2.88 9.53
CA GLU A 53 3.42 2.89 9.60
C GLU A 53 4.07 1.54 9.30
N SER A 54 3.41 0.43 9.64
CA SER A 54 3.94 -0.92 9.45
C SER A 54 4.07 -1.31 7.98
N PHE A 55 3.35 -0.62 7.08
CA PHE A 55 3.30 -0.93 5.66
C PHE A 55 3.73 0.25 4.78
N SER A 56 3.20 1.44 5.04
CA SER A 56 3.38 2.64 4.22
C SER A 56 4.40 3.64 4.75
N SER A 57 5.30 3.21 5.65
CA SER A 57 6.52 3.97 5.99
C SER A 57 7.76 3.34 5.37
N SER A 58 8.85 4.10 5.24
CA SER A 58 10.11 3.57 4.73
C SER A 58 10.62 2.37 5.53
N PHE A 59 10.48 2.42 6.86
CA PHE A 59 10.90 1.32 7.74
C PHE A 59 9.96 0.12 7.63
N GLY A 60 8.64 0.36 7.68
CA GLY A 60 7.62 -0.68 7.54
C GLY A 60 7.74 -1.41 6.21
N TYR A 61 7.80 -0.66 5.11
CA TYR A 61 7.97 -1.24 3.77
C TYR A 61 9.25 -2.06 3.64
N THR A 62 10.38 -1.59 4.19
CA THR A 62 11.62 -2.37 4.22
C THR A 62 11.46 -3.70 4.97
N ASN A 63 10.63 -3.74 6.02
CA ASN A 63 10.31 -4.99 6.71
C ASN A 63 9.43 -5.93 5.87
N ILE A 64 8.54 -5.40 5.04
CA ILE A 64 7.74 -6.19 4.10
C ILE A 64 8.65 -6.83 3.03
N LEU A 65 9.63 -6.09 2.51
CA LEU A 65 10.59 -6.58 1.50
C LEU A 65 11.46 -7.76 1.98
N LYS A 66 11.57 -7.98 3.30
CA LYS A 66 12.27 -9.15 3.87
C LYS A 66 11.40 -10.41 3.89
N GLN A 67 10.10 -10.27 3.69
CA GLN A 67 9.12 -11.33 3.91
C GLN A 67 8.47 -11.83 2.61
N VAL A 68 8.45 -10.98 1.58
CA VAL A 68 7.97 -11.30 0.24
C VAL A 68 8.89 -10.71 -0.80
N GLU A 69 9.04 -11.40 -1.93
CA GLU A 69 9.72 -10.82 -3.08
C GLU A 69 8.91 -9.64 -3.63
N PRO A 70 9.54 -8.49 -3.92
CA PRO A 70 8.85 -7.32 -4.46
C PRO A 70 8.03 -7.69 -5.70
N ALA A 71 6.86 -7.08 -5.84
CA ALA A 71 6.08 -7.22 -7.06
C ALA A 71 6.84 -6.54 -8.19
N GLU A 72 7.11 -7.28 -9.28
CA GLU A 72 7.72 -6.70 -10.47
C GLU A 72 6.71 -5.79 -11.17
N PHE A 73 6.81 -4.48 -10.94
CA PHE A 73 6.19 -3.51 -11.84
C PHE A 73 7.23 -3.18 -12.92
N LYS A 74 6.90 -3.47 -14.18
CA LYS A 74 7.73 -3.03 -15.31
C LYS A 74 7.54 -1.52 -15.53
N SER A 75 7.96 -0.69 -14.59
CA SER A 75 8.13 0.75 -14.82
C SER A 75 9.61 1.03 -14.96
N GLY A 76 10.05 1.17 -16.22
CA GLY A 76 11.42 1.53 -16.55
C GLY A 76 11.74 2.92 -16.02
N GLY A 77 12.84 3.05 -15.30
CA GLY A 77 13.39 4.35 -14.90
C GLY A 77 13.91 4.37 -13.48
N SER A 78 15.07 3.73 -13.28
CA SER A 78 15.94 4.07 -12.16
C SER A 78 16.30 5.55 -12.26
N CYS A 79 15.71 6.39 -11.41
CA CYS A 79 16.33 7.65 -11.03
C CYS A 79 17.11 7.37 -9.75
N GLY A 80 18.37 7.02 -9.94
CA GLY A 80 19.36 7.05 -8.87
C GLY A 80 19.46 8.46 -8.29
N VAL A 81 19.47 8.51 -6.95
CA VAL A 81 20.09 9.57 -6.16
C VAL A 81 21.03 8.92 -5.16
#